data_AF-A0AB34GZK6-F1
#
_entry.id   AF-A0AB34GZK6-F1
#
_cell.length_a   1.000
_cell.length_b   1.000
_cell.length_c   1.000
_cell.angle_alpha   90.00
_cell.angle_beta   90.00
_cell.angle_gamma   90.00
#
_symmetry.space_group_name_H-M   'P 1'
#
loop_
_entity.id
_entity.type
_entity.pdbx_description
1 polymer ?
#
loop_
_entity_poly.entity_id
_entity_poly.type
_entity_poly.pdbx_seq_one_letter_code
_entity_poly.pdbx_strand_id
1 'polypeptide(L)'
;MLLAMNKVEGDNISGVCFVGLYDLDASRYFVLLPLCLCVFVGLSLLLAGIISLNHVRQVIQHDGRNQEKLKKFMIRIGVFSGLYLVPLVTLLGCYVYEQVNRITWEITWVSDHCRQYHIPCPYQAKTETRPELALFMIKYLMTLIVGISAVFWVGSKKTCTEWAGFFKRSRKKE
;
A
#
# COMPACT_ATOMS: atom_id res chain seq x y z
N MET A 1 -1.23 16.45 -16.83
CA MET A 1 -2.66 16.57 -16.48
C MET A 1 -2.86 16.99 -15.02
N LEU A 2 -2.25 16.31 -14.03
CA LEU A 2 -2.35 16.70 -12.62
C LEU A 2 -1.90 18.14 -12.31
N LEU A 3 -0.74 18.57 -12.80
CA LEU A 3 -0.29 19.98 -12.69
C LEU A 3 -1.22 20.96 -13.42
N ALA A 4 -1.92 20.52 -14.48
CA ALA A 4 -2.82 21.39 -15.24
C ALA A 4 -4.14 21.64 -14.50
N MET A 5 -4.49 20.80 -13.53
CA MET A 5 -5.71 20.95 -12.73
C MET A 5 -5.48 21.77 -11.43
N ASN A 6 -4.23 22.18 -11.15
CA ASN A 6 -3.85 22.98 -9.96
C ASN A 6 -4.37 22.43 -8.61
N LYS A 7 -4.64 21.12 -8.51
CA LYS A 7 -5.15 20.46 -7.29
C LYS A 7 -4.05 19.83 -6.45
N VAL A 8 -2.91 20.50 -6.33
CA VAL A 8 -1.80 20.08 -5.47
C VAL A 8 -1.97 20.80 -4.13
N GLU A 9 -2.09 20.02 -3.06
CA GLU A 9 -2.42 20.51 -1.73
C GLU A 9 -1.33 20.07 -0.74
N GLY A 10 -0.97 20.94 0.20
CA GLY A 10 0.01 20.61 1.24
C GLY A 10 -0.65 19.80 2.35
N ASP A 11 -0.11 18.62 2.66
CA ASP A 11 -0.50 17.87 3.86
C ASP A 11 0.36 18.30 5.05
N ASN A 12 -0.25 18.95 6.04
CA ASN A 12 0.44 19.39 7.26
C ASN A 12 0.95 18.23 8.12
N ILE A 13 0.42 17.00 7.96
CA ILE A 13 0.81 15.83 8.76
C ILE A 13 2.11 15.22 8.23
N SER A 14 2.22 15.07 6.90
CA SER A 14 3.38 14.45 6.25
C SER A 14 4.43 15.46 5.78
N GLY A 15 4.07 16.75 5.69
CA GLY A 15 4.96 17.81 5.20
C GLY A 15 5.25 17.72 3.71
N VAL A 16 4.46 16.96 2.93
CA VAL A 16 4.61 16.82 1.49
C VAL A 16 3.38 17.36 0.75
N CYS A 17 3.59 17.73 -0.52
CA CYS A 17 2.49 18.11 -1.41
C CYS A 17 1.85 16.85 -2.01
N PHE A 18 0.55 16.70 -1.82
CA PHE A 18 -0.24 15.57 -2.32
C PHE A 18 -1.44 16.06 -3.15
N VAL A 19 -1.96 15.23 -4.04
CA VAL A 19 -3.12 15.57 -4.88
C VAL A 19 -4.36 14.83 -4.38
N GLY A 20 -5.48 15.56 -4.24
CA GLY A 20 -6.76 14.98 -3.82
C GLY A 20 -6.84 14.72 -2.31
N LEU A 21 -6.27 15.62 -1.50
CA LEU A 21 -6.38 15.57 -0.05
C LEU A 21 -7.71 16.17 0.41
N TYR A 22 -8.22 17.21 -0.26
CA TYR A 22 -9.53 17.81 0.04
C TYR A 22 -10.60 17.47 -0.99
N ASP A 23 -10.22 17.19 -2.23
CA ASP A 23 -11.15 16.88 -3.32
C ASP A 23 -11.37 15.37 -3.49
N LEU A 24 -12.57 14.92 -3.11
CA LEU A 24 -12.97 13.51 -3.15
C LEU A 24 -13.00 12.95 -4.56
N ASP A 25 -13.42 13.74 -5.54
CA ASP A 25 -13.55 13.29 -6.93
C ASP A 25 -12.16 13.13 -7.56
N ALA A 26 -11.26 14.08 -7.33
CA ALA A 26 -9.87 13.95 -7.78
C ALA A 26 -9.18 12.72 -7.16
N SER A 27 -9.37 12.49 -5.86
CA SER A 27 -8.83 11.31 -5.17
C SER A 27 -9.40 10.00 -5.73
N ARG A 28 -10.70 9.96 -6.04
CA ARG A 28 -11.40 8.77 -6.52
C ARG A 28 -10.94 8.35 -7.91
N TYR A 29 -10.80 9.29 -8.84
CA TYR A 29 -10.38 8.98 -10.21
C TYR A 29 -8.87 8.76 -10.36
N PHE A 30 -8.04 9.56 -9.69
CA PHE A 30 -6.59 9.50 -9.89
C PHE A 30 -5.87 8.51 -8.95
N VAL A 31 -6.44 8.19 -7.79
CA VAL A 31 -5.79 7.34 -6.79
C VAL A 31 -6.58 6.05 -6.56
N LEU A 32 -7.87 6.15 -6.25
CA LEU A 32 -8.68 4.98 -5.90
C LEU A 32 -8.91 4.04 -7.08
N LEU A 33 -9.30 4.57 -8.25
CA LEU A 33 -9.54 3.77 -9.46
C LEU A 33 -8.32 2.94 -9.89
N PRO A 34 -7.11 3.51 -10.08
CA PRO A 34 -5.94 2.71 -10.43
C PRO A 34 -5.56 1.74 -9.31
N LEU A 35 -5.73 2.12 -8.03
CA LEU A 35 -5.45 1.22 -6.91
C LEU A 35 -6.39 0.00 -6.89
N CYS A 36 -7.69 0.21 -7.11
CA CYS A 36 -8.68 -0.86 -7.22
C CYS A 36 -8.33 -1.84 -8.35
N LEU A 37 -7.99 -1.31 -9.54
CA LEU A 37 -7.60 -2.13 -10.68
C LEU A 37 -6.34 -2.95 -10.37
N CYS A 38 -5.32 -2.32 -9.78
CA CYS A 38 -4.09 -3.00 -9.36
C CYS A 38 -4.35 -4.12 -8.35
N VAL A 39 -5.19 -3.89 -7.33
CA VAL A 39 -5.55 -4.89 -6.33
C VAL A 39 -6.32 -6.06 -6.96
N PHE A 40 -7.27 -5.78 -7.84
CA PHE A 40 -8.07 -6.82 -8.51
C PHE A 40 -7.21 -7.70 -9.42
N VAL A 41 -6.33 -7.08 -10.23
CA VAL A 41 -5.38 -7.80 -11.06
C VAL A 41 -4.38 -8.59 -10.20
N GLY A 42 -3.88 -8.00 -9.12
CA GLY A 42 -2.97 -8.68 -8.18
C GLY A 42 -3.60 -9.92 -7.52
N LEU A 43 -4.85 -9.81 -7.07
CA LEU A 43 -5.60 -10.93 -6.50
C LEU A 43 -5.84 -12.05 -7.51
N SER A 44 -6.26 -11.72 -8.73
CA SER A 44 -6.53 -12.73 -9.77
C SER A 44 -5.26 -13.48 -10.18
N LEU A 45 -4.13 -12.78 -10.33
CA LEU A 45 -2.82 -13.41 -10.61
C LEU A 45 -2.34 -14.30 -9.46
N LEU A 46 -2.52 -13.87 -8.20
CA LEU A 46 -2.17 -14.71 -7.05
C LEU A 46 -3.02 -15.99 -6.98
N LEU A 47 -4.32 -15.88 -7.20
CA LEU A 47 -5.23 -17.04 -7.22
C LEU A 47 -4.84 -18.01 -8.34
N ALA A 48 -4.60 -17.50 -9.56
CA ALA A 48 -4.12 -18.32 -10.67
C ALA A 48 -2.77 -19.00 -10.34
N GLY A 49 -1.87 -18.28 -9.68
CA GLY A 49 -0.60 -18.83 -9.21
C GLY A 49 -0.77 -19.97 -8.20
N ILE A 50 -1.66 -19.82 -7.21
CA ILE A 50 -1.97 -20.85 -6.21
C ILE A 50 -2.61 -22.08 -6.86
N ILE A 51 -3.53 -21.89 -7.81
CA ILE A 51 -4.18 -22.98 -8.54
C ILE A 51 -3.14 -23.76 -9.36
N SER A 52 -2.28 -23.07 -10.10
CA SER A 52 -1.17 -23.66 -10.86
C SER A 52 -0.22 -24.48 -9.95
N LEU A 53 0.13 -23.93 -8.78
CA LEU A 53 0.93 -24.62 -7.75
C LEU A 53 0.27 -25.92 -7.26
N ASN A 54 -1.04 -25.88 -7.00
CA ASN A 54 -1.79 -27.06 -6.53
C ASN A 54 -1.90 -28.13 -7.62
N HIS A 55 -2.13 -27.74 -8.88
CA HIS A 55 -2.15 -28.64 -10.03
C HIS A 55 -0.80 -29.34 -10.22
N VAL A 56 0.30 -28.57 -10.18
CA VAL A 56 1.67 -29.11 -10.27
C VAL A 56 1.98 -30.05 -9.09
N ARG A 57 1.49 -29.77 -7.88
CA ARG A 57 1.66 -30.68 -6.73
C ARG A 57 0.91 -32.01 -6.91
N GLN A 58 -0.26 -32.01 -7.55
CA GLN A 58 -1.05 -33.22 -7.78
C GLN A 58 -0.42 -34.14 -8.84
N VAL A 59 0.25 -33.59 -9.87
CA VAL A 59 0.80 -34.36 -11.00
C VAL A 59 2.23 -34.90 -10.74
N ILE A 60 3.00 -34.31 -9.81
CA ILE A 60 4.48 -34.51 -9.70
C ILE A 60 4.93 -35.54 -8.63
N GLN A 61 4.19 -36.61 -8.38
CA GLN A 61 4.73 -37.70 -7.53
C GLN A 61 5.94 -38.44 -8.16
N HIS A 62 6.33 -38.17 -9.42
CA HIS A 62 7.25 -39.01 -10.17
C HIS A 62 8.68 -38.46 -10.48
N ASP A 63 9.04 -37.21 -10.18
CA ASP A 63 10.39 -36.68 -10.54
C ASP A 63 10.93 -35.62 -9.54
N GLY A 64 11.87 -36.04 -8.68
CA GLY A 64 12.09 -35.41 -7.37
C GLY A 64 13.13 -34.28 -7.27
N ARG A 65 14.19 -34.23 -8.11
CA ARG A 65 15.39 -33.42 -7.78
C ARG A 65 15.45 -32.02 -8.41
N ASN A 66 14.98 -31.84 -9.65
CA ASN A 66 14.95 -30.52 -10.30
C ASN A 66 13.72 -29.68 -9.89
N GLN A 67 12.65 -30.35 -9.46
CA GLN A 67 11.39 -29.73 -9.06
C GLN A 67 11.47 -28.97 -7.73
N GLU A 68 12.31 -29.41 -6.78
CA GLU A 68 12.48 -28.68 -5.51
C GLU A 68 13.05 -27.28 -5.69
N LYS A 69 13.96 -27.08 -6.65
CA LYS A 69 14.54 -25.77 -6.95
C LYS A 69 13.50 -24.83 -7.55
N LEU A 70 12.71 -25.33 -8.51
CA LEU A 70 11.61 -24.58 -9.11
C LEU A 70 10.53 -24.23 -8.08
N LYS A 71 10.15 -25.19 -7.21
CA LYS A 71 9.19 -24.96 -6.10
C LYS A 71 9.69 -23.89 -5.13
N LYS A 72 10.98 -23.91 -4.74
CA LYS A 72 11.57 -22.89 -3.85
C LYS A 72 11.59 -21.50 -4.50
N PHE A 73 11.85 -21.41 -5.81
CA PHE A 73 11.79 -20.14 -6.55
C PHE A 73 10.35 -19.60 -6.64
N MET A 74 9.39 -20.46 -6.95
CA MET A 74 7.98 -20.09 -7.07
C MET A 74 7.36 -19.68 -5.73
N ILE A 75 7.68 -20.37 -4.63
CA ILE A 75 7.26 -19.94 -3.27
C ILE A 75 7.83 -18.56 -2.94
N ARG A 76 9.09 -18.28 -3.31
CA ARG A 76 9.71 -16.97 -3.07
C ARG A 76 8.99 -15.84 -3.81
N ILE A 77 8.63 -16.07 -5.08
CA ILE A 77 7.83 -15.11 -5.88
C ILE A 77 6.44 -14.92 -5.27
N GLY A 78 5.78 -16.02 -4.87
CA GLY A 78 4.45 -15.96 -4.25
C GLY A 78 4.44 -15.18 -2.93
N VAL A 79 5.40 -15.44 -2.05
CA VAL A 79 5.56 -14.69 -0.79
C VAL A 79 5.81 -13.21 -1.07
N PHE A 80 6.67 -12.88 -2.04
CA PHE A 80 6.93 -11.50 -2.45
C PHE A 80 5.66 -10.82 -2.95
N SER A 81 4.93 -11.45 -3.87
CA SER A 81 3.67 -10.92 -4.41
C SER A 81 2.61 -10.73 -3.32
N GLY A 82 2.52 -11.65 -2.34
CA GLY A 82 1.62 -11.49 -1.19
C GLY A 82 2.02 -10.33 -0.29
N LEU A 83 3.32 -10.17 -0.01
CA LEU A 83 3.86 -9.06 0.78
C LEU A 83 3.63 -7.69 0.14
N TYR A 84 3.53 -7.63 -1.19
CA TYR A 84 3.14 -6.42 -1.94
C TYR A 84 1.63 -6.19 -1.95
N LEU A 85 0.86 -7.27 -2.05
CA LEU A 85 -0.60 -7.17 -2.11
C LEU A 85 -1.21 -6.71 -0.78
N VAL A 86 -0.66 -7.17 0.35
CA VAL A 86 -1.19 -6.82 1.68
C VAL A 86 -1.21 -5.29 1.91
N PRO A 87 -0.09 -4.54 1.74
CA PRO A 87 -0.12 -3.08 1.85
C PRO A 87 -1.09 -2.41 0.88
N LEU A 88 -1.21 -2.91 -0.35
CA LEU A 88 -2.14 -2.36 -1.35
C LEU A 88 -3.61 -2.54 -0.93
N VAL A 89 -3.98 -3.71 -0.41
CA VAL A 89 -5.33 -3.98 0.09
C VAL A 89 -5.62 -3.16 1.35
N THR A 90 -4.66 -3.04 2.26
CA THR A 90 -4.81 -2.19 3.46
C THR A 90 -4.98 -0.72 3.08
N LEU A 91 -4.16 -0.20 2.15
CA LEU A 91 -4.30 1.16 1.63
C LEU A 91 -5.68 1.39 1.01
N LEU A 92 -6.16 0.43 0.21
CA LEU A 92 -7.49 0.49 -0.39
C LEU A 92 -8.58 0.57 0.69
N GLY A 93 -8.47 -0.25 1.74
CA GLY A 93 -9.37 -0.21 2.89
C GLY A 93 -9.35 1.14 3.61
N CYS A 94 -8.16 1.71 3.86
CA CYS A 94 -8.01 3.04 4.45
C CYS A 94 -8.68 4.12 3.57
N TYR A 95 -8.46 4.10 2.26
CA TYR A 95 -9.09 5.07 1.35
C TYR A 95 -10.61 4.94 1.32
N VAL A 96 -11.16 3.72 1.26
CA VAL A 96 -12.62 3.51 1.31
C VAL A 96 -13.20 3.98 2.64
N TYR A 97 -12.51 3.70 3.76
CA TYR A 97 -12.94 4.14 5.08
C TYR A 97 -12.93 5.67 5.21
N GLU A 98 -11.86 6.34 4.76
CA GLU A 98 -11.78 7.81 4.72
C GLU A 98 -12.93 8.39 3.89
N GLN A 99 -13.20 7.82 2.71
CA GLN A 99 -14.26 8.29 1.81
C GLN A 99 -15.66 8.20 2.43
N VAL A 100 -15.98 7.09 3.11
CA VAL A 100 -17.30 6.89 3.73
C VAL A 100 -17.51 7.79 4.95
N ASN A 101 -16.47 7.97 5.78
CA ASN A 101 -16.61 8.71 7.04
C ASN A 101 -16.36 10.22 6.91
N ARG A 102 -15.78 10.68 5.79
CA ARG A 102 -15.47 12.09 5.59
C ARG A 102 -16.67 13.01 5.71
N ILE A 103 -17.82 12.65 5.15
CA ILE A 103 -19.04 13.49 5.22
C ILE A 103 -19.41 13.74 6.68
N THR A 104 -19.33 12.70 7.53
CA THR A 104 -19.58 12.81 8.96
C THR A 104 -18.53 13.69 9.64
N TRP A 105 -17.24 13.50 9.33
CA TRP A 105 -16.15 14.31 9.89
C TRP A 105 -16.25 15.79 9.54
N GLU A 106 -16.66 16.12 8.31
CA GLU A 106 -16.86 17.52 7.87
C GLU A 106 -18.01 18.17 8.65
N ILE A 107 -19.12 17.45 8.85
CA ILE A 107 -20.26 17.95 9.64
C ILE A 107 -19.85 18.16 11.10
N THR A 108 -19.11 17.22 11.70
CA THR A 108 -18.61 17.36 13.08
C THR A 108 -17.64 18.53 13.21
N TRP A 109 -16.71 18.70 12.25
CA TRP A 109 -15.76 19.82 12.27
C TRP A 109 -16.48 21.18 12.19
N VAL A 110 -17.48 21.31 11.32
CA VAL A 110 -18.31 22.52 11.23
C VAL A 110 -19.06 22.75 12.53
N SER A 111 -19.63 21.71 13.14
CA SER A 111 -20.32 21.83 14.43
C SER A 111 -19.40 22.35 15.54
N ASP A 112 -18.16 21.87 15.62
CA ASP A 112 -17.19 22.28 16.64
C ASP A 112 -16.72 23.74 16.44
N HIS A 113 -16.56 24.17 15.19
CA HIS A 113 -15.94 25.47 14.86
C HIS A 113 -16.94 26.56 14.43
N CYS A 114 -18.22 26.24 14.23
CA CYS A 114 -19.22 27.20 13.71
C CYS A 114 -19.31 28.47 14.54
N ARG A 115 -19.22 28.36 15.88
CA ARG A 115 -19.25 29.53 16.79
C ARG A 115 -17.98 30.39 16.69
N GLN A 116 -16.82 29.77 16.49
CA GLN A 116 -15.55 30.50 16.41
C GLN A 116 -15.44 31.29 15.09
N TYR A 117 -15.93 30.72 13.99
CA TYR A 117 -15.85 31.34 12.66
C TYR A 117 -17.13 32.07 12.22
N HIS A 118 -18.14 32.19 13.10
CA HIS A 118 -19.42 32.85 12.80
C HIS A 118 -20.17 32.24 11.58
N ILE A 119 -20.09 30.92 11.41
CA ILE A 119 -20.77 30.16 10.35
C ILE A 119 -22.07 29.58 10.93
N PRO A 120 -23.18 29.45 10.18
CA PRO A 120 -24.41 28.82 10.68
C PRO A 120 -24.17 27.38 11.13
N CYS A 121 -24.46 27.10 12.41
CA CYS A 121 -24.30 25.77 13.00
C CYS A 121 -25.42 24.81 12.52
N PRO A 122 -25.11 23.55 12.20
CA PRO A 122 -26.12 22.55 11.85
C PRO A 122 -27.03 22.21 13.04
N TYR A 123 -28.33 22.06 12.80
CA TYR A 123 -29.36 21.86 13.83
C TYR A 123 -29.40 20.43 14.42
N GLN A 124 -28.74 19.46 13.77
CA GLN A 124 -28.67 18.05 14.19
C GLN A 124 -27.23 17.54 14.10
N ALA A 125 -26.42 17.79 15.12
CA ALA A 125 -25.16 17.09 15.31
C ALA A 125 -25.47 15.66 15.81
N LYS A 126 -25.77 14.74 14.89
CA LYS A 126 -25.89 13.32 15.22
C LYS A 126 -24.52 12.65 15.08
N THR A 127 -24.02 12.17 16.22
CA THR A 127 -22.87 11.25 16.41
C THR A 127 -21.48 11.84 16.13
N GLU A 128 -20.77 12.07 17.23
CA GLU A 128 -19.36 12.43 17.37
C GLU A 128 -18.45 11.31 16.84
N THR A 129 -18.12 11.31 15.55
CA THR A 129 -17.01 10.48 15.07
C THR A 129 -15.94 11.41 14.53
N ARG A 130 -14.74 11.33 15.10
CA ARG A 130 -13.59 12.14 14.70
C ARG A 130 -12.63 11.28 13.87
N PRO A 131 -11.88 11.88 12.93
CA PRO A 131 -10.84 11.17 12.23
C PRO A 131 -9.76 10.70 13.20
N GLU A 132 -9.55 9.38 13.28
CA GLU A 132 -8.46 8.79 14.05
C GLU A 132 -7.13 9.03 13.34
N LEU A 133 -6.23 9.81 13.97
CA LEU A 133 -4.91 10.13 13.42
C LEU A 133 -4.10 8.86 13.08
N ALA A 134 -4.33 7.77 13.84
CA ALA A 134 -3.72 6.47 13.62
C ALA A 134 -3.97 5.89 12.22
N LEU A 135 -5.16 6.12 11.63
CA LEU A 135 -5.48 5.63 10.29
C LEU A 135 -4.62 6.32 9.22
N PHE A 136 -4.40 7.62 9.36
CA PHE A 136 -3.51 8.37 8.48
C PHE A 136 -2.06 7.89 8.61
N MET A 137 -1.58 7.63 9.84
CA MET A 137 -0.24 7.07 10.04
C MET A 137 -0.09 5.67 9.43
N ILE A 138 -1.10 4.81 9.56
CA ILE A 138 -1.11 3.47 8.94
C ILE A 138 -1.01 3.59 7.42
N LYS A 139 -1.76 4.51 6.79
CA LYS A 139 -1.67 4.77 5.35
C LYS A 139 -0.23 5.08 4.93
N TYR A 140 0.44 6.02 5.61
CA TYR A 140 1.83 6.36 5.31
C TYR A 140 2.78 5.19 5.56
N LEU A 141 2.63 4.46 6.65
CA LEU A 141 3.43 3.28 6.96
C LEU A 141 3.30 2.21 5.85
N MET A 142 2.09 1.97 5.35
CA MET A 142 1.84 0.99 4.30
C MET A 142 2.53 1.36 2.98
N THR A 143 2.67 2.66 2.66
CA THR A 143 3.48 3.09 1.50
C THR A 143 4.97 2.80 1.68
N LEU A 144 5.49 2.88 2.92
CA LEU A 144 6.89 2.62 3.24
C LEU A 144 7.22 1.11 3.21
N ILE A 145 6.27 0.26 3.61
CA ILE A 145 6.46 -1.20 3.65
C ILE A 145 6.77 -1.77 2.25
N VAL A 146 6.26 -1.15 1.19
CA VAL A 146 6.57 -1.52 -0.21
C VAL A 146 8.07 -1.37 -0.52
N GLY A 147 8.77 -0.43 0.14
CA GLY A 147 10.22 -0.31 0.02
C GLY A 147 10.97 -1.45 0.73
N ILE A 148 10.48 -1.89 1.89
CA ILE A 148 11.10 -2.95 2.69
C ILE A 148 11.00 -4.30 1.96
N SER A 149 9.87 -4.57 1.30
CA SER A 149 9.69 -5.80 0.53
C SER A 149 10.67 -5.91 -0.65
N ALA A 150 11.07 -4.78 -1.26
CA ALA A 150 12.14 -4.74 -2.27
C ALA A 150 13.52 -5.10 -1.68
N VAL A 151 13.84 -4.63 -0.47
CA VAL A 151 15.09 -4.99 0.23
C VAL A 151 15.15 -6.49 0.51
N PHE A 152 14.03 -7.08 0.95
CA PHE A 152 13.94 -8.52 1.19
C PHE A 152 14.12 -9.35 -0.09
N TRP A 153 13.70 -8.82 -1.24
CA TRP A 153 13.89 -9.46 -2.54
C TRP A 153 15.35 -9.55 -2.96
N VAL A 154 16.07 -8.44 -2.82
CA VAL A 154 17.49 -8.36 -3.16
C VAL A 154 18.36 -9.04 -2.09
N GLY A 155 17.88 -9.09 -0.84
CA GLY A 155 18.49 -9.78 0.28
C GLY A 155 18.48 -11.30 0.11
N SER A 156 19.48 -11.84 -0.57
CA SER A 156 19.76 -13.28 -0.63
C SER A 156 21.13 -13.57 -0.03
N LYS A 157 21.33 -14.80 0.47
CA LYS A 157 22.65 -15.28 0.91
C LYS A 157 23.72 -15.07 -0.18
N LYS A 158 23.33 -15.20 -1.45
CA LYS A 158 24.20 -14.93 -2.60
C LYS A 158 24.66 -13.46 -2.62
N THR A 159 23.72 -12.53 -2.52
CA THR A 159 24.01 -11.09 -2.44
C THR A 159 24.94 -10.76 -1.27
N CYS A 160 24.67 -11.27 -0.05
CA CYS A 160 25.54 -11.00 1.09
C CYS A 160 26.96 -11.57 0.91
N THR A 161 27.10 -12.72 0.24
CA THR A 161 28.40 -13.35 0.01
C THR A 161 29.23 -12.57 -1.02
N GLU A 162 28.60 -12.09 -2.10
CA GLU A 162 29.26 -11.23 -3.10
C GLU A 162 29.71 -9.90 -2.50
N TRP A 163 28.86 -9.25 -1.70
CA TRP A 163 29.21 -8.02 -1.00
C TRP A 163 30.34 -8.22 0.02
N ALA A 164 30.32 -9.32 0.78
CA ALA A 164 31.42 -9.67 1.69
C ALA A 164 32.73 -9.94 0.93
N GLY A 165 32.65 -10.56 -0.25
CA GLY A 165 33.79 -10.75 -1.16
C GLY A 165 34.35 -9.43 -1.66
N PHE A 166 33.48 -8.50 -2.08
CA PHE A 166 33.87 -7.16 -2.51
C PHE A 166 34.58 -6.37 -1.40
N PHE A 167 34.03 -6.33 -0.19
CA PHE A 167 34.67 -5.64 0.95
C PHE A 167 36.00 -6.27 1.37
N LYS A 168 36.13 -7.61 1.33
CA LYS A 168 37.41 -8.29 1.58
C LYS A 168 38.45 -8.00 0.51
N ARG A 169 38.04 -7.82 -0.75
CA ARG A 169 38.93 -7.48 -1.87
C ARG A 169 39.37 -6.01 -1.81
N SER A 170 38.48 -5.13 -1.36
CA SER A 170 38.78 -3.71 -1.10
C SER A 170 39.78 -3.54 0.03
N ARG A 171 39.64 -4.27 1.15
CA ARG A 171 40.60 -4.25 2.29
C ARG A 171 41.96 -4.88 2.01
N LYS A 172 42.14 -5.58 0.87
CA LYS A 172 43.43 -6.15 0.44
C LYS A 172 44.20 -5.23 -0.52
N LYS A 173 43.59 -4.12 -0.94
CA LYS A 173 44.15 -3.14 -1.87
C LYS A 173 44.73 -1.90 -1.18
N GLU A 174 44.56 -1.79 0.14
CA GLU A 174 45.33 -0.96 1.06
C GLU A 174 46.37 -1.84 1.76
#